data_AF-A0A1E8FA62-F1
#
_entry.id   AF-A0A1E8FA62-F1
#
_cell.length_a   1.000
_cell.length_b   1.000
_cell.length_c   1.000
_cell.angle_alpha   90.00
_cell.angle_beta   90.00
_cell.angle_gamma   90.00
#
_symmetry.space_group_name_H-M   'P 1'
#
loop_
_entity.id
_entity.type
_entity.pdbx_description
1 polymer ?
#
loop_
_entity_poly.entity_id
_entity_poly.type
_entity_poly.pdbx_seq_one_letter_code
_entity_poly.pdbx_strand_id
1 'polypeptide(L)'
;MKEAKVERPDTETLSVMMSHFIHLDEMMWHRVQWFIALQIASIGGAYALKADPVNSAFILGLCSFVTVILWLMMKRDEVIRDANKHFLELLHAGFTLSPKLKLPAPFKGRTLNNVLFLCFILFDLLIAVIFFMSPDWIK
;
A
#
# COMPACT_ATOMS: atom_id res chain seq x y z
N MET A 1 -21.83 17.26 33.58
CA MET A 1 -20.85 16.25 33.13
C MET A 1 -19.47 16.82 33.39
N LYS A 2 -18.67 16.20 34.27
CA LYS A 2 -17.29 16.61 34.50
C LYS A 2 -16.47 16.09 33.33
N GLU A 3 -15.84 16.96 32.57
CA GLU A 3 -14.84 16.58 31.58
C GLU A 3 -13.75 15.81 32.30
N ALA A 4 -13.58 14.53 31.94
CA ALA A 4 -12.48 13.73 32.45
C ALA A 4 -11.19 14.43 31.99
N LYS A 5 -10.41 14.95 32.94
CA LYS A 5 -9.05 15.43 32.67
C LYS A 5 -8.30 14.25 32.05
N VAL A 6 -8.05 14.33 30.74
CA VAL A 6 -7.17 13.40 30.05
C VAL A 6 -5.78 13.66 30.61
N GLU A 7 -5.38 12.83 31.56
CA GLU A 7 -4.04 12.84 32.13
C GLU A 7 -3.08 12.55 30.97
N ARG A 8 -2.12 13.48 30.74
CA ARG A 8 -1.14 13.28 29.67
C ARG A 8 -0.39 11.98 29.97
N PRO A 9 -0.36 11.01 29.04
CA PRO A 9 0.42 9.81 29.25
C PRO A 9 1.89 10.15 29.48
N ASP A 10 2.55 9.30 30.24
CA ASP A 10 3.97 9.37 30.57
C ASP A 10 4.86 9.39 29.31
N THR A 11 6.07 9.93 29.46
CA THR A 11 7.03 10.09 28.36
C THR A 11 7.44 8.76 27.72
N GLU A 12 7.38 7.66 28.48
CA GLU A 12 7.69 6.32 28.01
C GLU A 12 6.58 5.79 27.09
N THR A 13 5.32 5.95 27.48
CA THR A 13 4.16 5.68 26.60
C THR A 13 4.22 6.48 25.30
N LEU A 14 4.60 7.77 25.35
CA LEU A 14 4.77 8.58 24.14
C LEU A 14 5.87 8.01 23.22
N SER A 15 7.02 7.62 23.78
CA SER A 15 8.13 7.04 23.04
C SER A 15 7.73 5.72 22.36
N VAL A 16 7.03 4.85 23.08
CA VAL A 16 6.52 3.57 22.56
C VAL A 16 5.51 3.80 21.44
N MET A 17 4.56 4.74 21.61
CA MET A 17 3.60 5.07 20.56
C MET A 17 4.28 5.64 19.33
N MET A 18 5.23 6.57 19.50
CA MET A 18 5.96 7.15 18.38
C MET A 18 6.78 6.10 17.62
N SER A 19 7.47 5.20 18.34
CA SER A 19 8.20 4.07 17.76
C SER A 19 7.27 3.14 16.97
N HIS A 20 6.09 2.83 17.50
CA HIS A 20 5.08 2.02 16.81
C HIS A 20 4.62 2.66 15.50
N PHE A 21 4.41 3.98 15.48
CA PHE A 21 4.01 4.70 14.26
C PHE A 21 5.11 4.71 13.19
N ILE A 22 6.36 4.96 13.59
CA ILE A 22 7.51 4.89 12.68
C ILE A 22 7.62 3.49 12.07
N HIS A 23 7.46 2.45 12.90
CA HIS A 23 7.48 1.07 12.44
C HIS A 23 6.37 0.75 11.43
N LEU A 24 5.15 1.25 11.64
CA LEU A 24 4.05 1.08 10.70
C LEU A 24 4.33 1.78 9.36
N ASP A 25 4.96 2.96 9.38
CA ASP A 25 5.34 3.67 8.16
C ASP A 25 6.49 2.97 7.41
N GLU A 26 7.49 2.42 8.11
CA GLU A 26 8.54 1.58 7.53
C GLU A 26 7.96 0.31 6.88
N MET A 27 7.06 -0.38 7.57
CA MET A 27 6.36 -1.55 7.03
C MET A 27 5.56 -1.21 5.78
N MET A 28 4.87 -0.07 5.76
CA MET A 28 4.14 0.41 4.58
C MET A 28 5.10 0.68 3.40
N TRP A 29 6.27 1.27 3.66
CA TRP A 29 7.27 1.52 2.63
C TRP A 29 7.85 0.23 2.04
N HIS A 30 8.20 -0.75 2.89
CA HIS A 30 8.66 -2.06 2.42
C HIS A 30 7.64 -2.78 1.56
N ARG A 31 6.34 -2.69 1.91
CA ARG A 31 5.27 -3.24 1.07
C ARG A 31 5.19 -2.58 -0.31
N VAL A 32 5.40 -1.26 -0.40
CA VAL A 32 5.48 -0.55 -1.69
C VAL A 32 6.67 -1.04 -2.51
N GLN A 33 7.83 -1.24 -1.89
CA GLN A 33 9.00 -1.79 -2.58
C GLN A 33 8.76 -3.21 -3.11
N TRP A 34 8.15 -4.08 -2.30
CA TRP A 34 7.77 -5.44 -2.73
C TRP A 34 6.76 -5.43 -3.86
N PHE A 35 5.79 -4.52 -3.78
CA PHE A 35 4.79 -4.34 -4.83
C PHE A 35 5.44 -3.98 -6.16
N ILE A 36 6.33 -2.98 -6.19
CA ILE A 36 7.06 -2.58 -7.40
C ILE A 36 7.89 -3.75 -7.95
N ALA A 37 8.61 -4.46 -7.08
CA ALA A 37 9.44 -5.60 -7.48
C ALA A 37 8.61 -6.73 -8.09
N LEU A 38 7.47 -7.04 -7.49
CA LEU A 38 6.55 -8.09 -7.94
C LEU A 38 5.92 -7.75 -9.30
N GLN A 39 5.53 -6.49 -9.49
CA GLN A 39 5.01 -6.00 -10.77
C GLN A 39 6.04 -6.14 -11.90
N ILE A 40 7.28 -5.68 -11.68
CA ILE A 40 8.36 -5.81 -12.68
C ILE A 40 8.65 -7.29 -12.98
N ALA A 41 8.73 -8.13 -11.94
CA ALA A 41 8.98 -9.56 -12.10
C ALA A 41 7.87 -10.27 -12.88
N SER A 42 6.60 -9.92 -12.62
CA SER A 42 5.45 -10.52 -13.30
C SER A 42 5.40 -10.17 -14.78
N ILE A 43 5.63 -8.89 -15.14
CA ILE A 43 5.66 -8.43 -16.52
C ILE A 43 6.83 -9.11 -17.26
N GLY A 44 8.00 -9.17 -16.64
CA GLY A 44 9.15 -9.88 -17.20
C GLY A 44 8.90 -11.37 -17.39
N GLY A 45 8.29 -12.03 -16.41
CA GLY A 45 7.91 -13.44 -16.49
C GLY A 45 6.88 -13.73 -17.57
N ALA A 46 5.83 -12.91 -17.66
CA ALA A 46 4.79 -13.05 -18.68
C ALA A 46 5.34 -12.82 -20.09
N TYR A 47 6.26 -11.85 -20.25
CA TYR A 47 6.93 -11.61 -21.54
C TYR A 47 7.87 -12.76 -21.93
N ALA A 48 8.62 -13.31 -20.99
CA ALA A 48 9.50 -14.46 -21.24
C ALA A 48 8.71 -15.70 -21.71
N LEU A 49 7.49 -15.87 -21.22
CA LEU A 49 6.59 -16.96 -21.60
C LEU A 49 5.68 -16.62 -22.78
N LYS A 50 5.94 -15.57 -23.57
CA LYS A 50 5.02 -15.14 -24.65
C LYS A 50 4.64 -16.22 -25.69
N ALA A 51 5.48 -17.25 -25.85
CA ALA A 51 5.18 -18.39 -26.72
C ALA A 51 4.09 -19.31 -26.15
N ASP A 52 3.86 -19.28 -24.83
CA ASP A 52 2.84 -19.99 -24.10
C ASP A 52 1.89 -19.00 -23.39
N PRO A 53 0.88 -18.49 -24.11
CA PRO A 53 -0.01 -17.43 -23.63
C PRO A 53 -0.81 -17.82 -22.38
N VAL A 54 -1.08 -19.11 -22.17
CA VAL A 54 -1.82 -19.59 -20.99
C VAL A 54 -0.97 -19.40 -19.74
N ASN A 55 0.30 -19.79 -19.80
CA ASN A 55 1.22 -19.61 -18.68
C ASN A 55 1.55 -18.14 -18.41
N SER A 56 1.66 -17.30 -19.46
CA SER A 56 1.78 -15.84 -19.28
C SER A 56 0.58 -15.24 -18.56
N ALA A 57 -0.64 -15.60 -18.98
CA ALA A 57 -1.87 -15.15 -18.33
C ALA A 57 -1.97 -15.64 -16.88
N PHE A 58 -1.53 -16.87 -16.61
CA PHE A 58 -1.50 -17.43 -15.25
C PHE A 58 -0.56 -16.65 -14.32
N ILE A 59 0.65 -16.29 -14.78
CA ILE A 59 1.59 -15.48 -13.99
C ILE A 59 0.99 -14.11 -13.63
N LEU A 60 0.37 -13.44 -14.60
CA LEU A 60 -0.27 -12.14 -14.39
C LEU A 60 -1.49 -12.22 -13.46
N GLY A 61 -2.27 -13.31 -13.57
CA GLY A 61 -3.36 -13.60 -12.63
C GLY A 61 -2.85 -13.83 -11.20
N LEU A 62 -1.77 -14.60 -11.04
CA LEU A 62 -1.12 -14.80 -9.74
C LEU A 62 -0.56 -13.49 -9.18
N CYS A 63 0.06 -12.66 -10.02
CA CYS A 63 0.54 -11.33 -9.66
C CYS A 63 -0.59 -10.42 -9.16
N SER A 64 -1.72 -10.40 -9.87
CA SER A 64 -2.93 -9.67 -9.47
C SER A 64 -3.40 -10.12 -8.09
N PHE A 65 -3.44 -11.43 -7.85
CA PHE A 65 -3.85 -11.99 -6.57
C PHE A 65 -2.92 -11.57 -5.42
N VAL A 66 -1.59 -11.66 -5.60
CA VAL A 66 -0.63 -11.22 -4.57
C VAL A 66 -0.71 -9.71 -4.36
N THR A 67 -0.94 -8.93 -5.42
CA THR A 67 -1.16 -7.48 -5.33
C THR A 67 -2.36 -7.14 -4.46
N VAL A 68 -3.47 -7.88 -4.59
CA VAL A 68 -4.65 -7.74 -3.71
C VAL A 68 -4.29 -8.04 -2.25
N ILE A 69 -3.51 -9.10 -1.98
CA ILE A 69 -3.06 -9.41 -0.62
C ILE A 69 -2.24 -8.26 -0.04
N LEU A 70 -1.24 -7.75 -0.78
CA LEU A 70 -0.42 -6.62 -0.34
C LEU A 70 -1.26 -5.37 -0.08
N TRP A 71 -2.26 -5.12 -0.92
CA TRP A 71 -3.20 -4.02 -0.75
C TRP A 71 -4.03 -4.15 0.53
N LEU A 72 -4.56 -5.34 0.82
CA LEU A 72 -5.30 -5.61 2.05
C LEU A 72 -4.43 -5.47 3.31
N MET A 73 -3.17 -5.92 3.24
CA MET A 73 -2.21 -5.73 4.34
C MET A 73 -1.94 -4.25 4.59
N MET A 74 -1.73 -3.46 3.53
CA MET A 74 -1.56 -2.01 3.64
C MET A 74 -2.81 -1.36 4.25
N LYS A 75 -4.01 -1.77 3.83
CA LYS A 75 -5.28 -1.28 4.39
C LYS A 75 -5.42 -1.58 5.87
N ARG A 76 -5.05 -2.78 6.30
CA ARG A 76 -5.05 -3.15 7.72
C ARG A 76 -4.11 -2.26 8.51
N ASP A 77 -2.90 -2.04 8.02
CA ASP A 77 -1.90 -1.21 8.70
C ASP A 77 -2.36 0.27 8.76
N GLU A 78 -3.05 0.78 7.72
CA GLU A 78 -3.71 2.09 7.73
C GLU A 78 -4.79 2.19 8.83
N VAL A 79 -5.66 1.18 8.96
CA VAL A 79 -6.73 1.16 9.96
C VAL A 79 -6.17 1.14 11.38
N ILE A 80 -5.12 0.34 11.63
CA ILE A 80 -4.45 0.27 12.94
C ILE A 80 -3.84 1.64 13.28
N ARG A 81 -3.17 2.28 12.31
CA ARG A 81 -2.56 3.60 12.50
C ARG A 81 -3.62 4.68 12.78
N ASP A 82 -4.71 4.69 12.03
CA ASP A 82 -5.79 5.68 12.19
C ASP A 82 -6.56 5.49 13.52
N ALA A 83 -6.74 4.24 13.98
CA ALA A 83 -7.31 3.96 15.30
C ALA A 83 -6.46 4.54 16.45
N ASN A 84 -5.13 4.49 16.30
CA ASN A 84 -4.21 4.97 17.32
C ASN A 84 -3.89 6.48 17.20
N LYS A 85 -4.34 7.15 16.14
CA LYS A 85 -4.02 8.57 15.85
C LYS A 85 -4.59 9.53 16.89
N HIS A 86 -5.77 9.24 17.43
CA HIS A 86 -6.40 10.08 18.46
C HIS A 86 -5.54 10.18 19.73
N PHE A 87 -4.88 9.09 20.12
CA PHE A 87 -3.99 9.09 21.29
C PHE A 87 -2.77 10.00 21.08
N LEU A 88 -2.20 10.03 19.88
CA LEU A 88 -1.10 10.94 19.53
C LEU A 88 -1.52 12.42 19.52
N GLU A 89 -2.73 12.72 19.05
CA GLU A 89 -3.27 14.08 19.06
C GLU A 89 -3.54 14.59 20.48
N LEU A 90 -3.97 13.70 21.40
CA LEU A 90 -4.11 13.99 22.83
C LEU A 90 -2.75 14.18 23.52
N LEU A 91 -1.74 13.41 23.10
CA LEU A 91 -0.39 13.42 23.66
C LEU A 91 0.43 14.65 23.26
N HIS A 92 0.29 15.12 22.02
CA HIS A 92 1.06 16.25 21.52
C HIS A 92 0.18 17.16 20.66
N ALA A 93 -0.31 18.24 21.28
CA ALA A 93 -1.08 19.28 20.57
C ALA A 93 -0.19 19.91 19.48
N GLY A 94 -0.43 19.54 18.22
CA GLY A 94 0.40 19.93 17.07
C GLY A 94 1.16 18.78 16.40
N PHE A 95 0.95 17.52 16.82
CA PHE A 95 1.50 16.37 16.11
C PHE A 95 1.00 16.33 14.66
N THR A 96 1.92 16.39 13.70
CA THR A 96 1.61 16.19 12.28
C THR A 96 2.38 14.98 11.79
N LEU A 97 1.65 13.95 11.37
CA LEU A 97 2.18 12.70 10.76
C LEU A 97 3.03 12.92 9.50
N SER A 98 3.09 14.15 8.98
CA SER A 98 3.88 14.48 7.81
C SER A 98 4.46 15.88 8.00
N PRO A 99 5.72 16.13 7.61
CA PRO A 99 6.20 17.51 7.49
C PRO A 99 5.22 18.27 6.60
N LYS A 100 4.83 19.47 7.02
CA LYS A 100 3.99 20.35 6.20
C LYS A 100 4.79 20.71 4.94
N LEU A 101 4.58 19.95 3.87
CA LEU A 101 5.10 20.28 2.55
C LEU A 101 4.56 21.66 2.17
N LYS A 102 5.44 22.58 1.74
CA LYS A 102 5.07 23.96 1.35
C LYS A 102 4.03 24.00 0.23
N LEU A 103 3.92 22.92 -0.55
CA LEU A 103 2.93 22.72 -1.57
C LEU A 103 1.96 21.63 -1.10
N PRO A 104 0.64 21.86 -1.16
CA PRO A 104 -0.32 20.79 -0.94
C PRO A 104 -0.07 19.72 -1.99
N ALA A 105 0.31 18.51 -1.57
CA ALA A 105 0.39 17.40 -2.49
C ALA A 105 -0.99 17.21 -3.15
N PRO A 106 -1.08 17.10 -4.49
CA PRO A 106 -2.37 17.05 -5.20
C PRO A 106 -3.22 15.86 -4.75
N PHE A 107 -2.58 14.81 -4.25
CA PHE A 107 -3.22 13.69 -3.58
C PHE A 107 -2.55 13.42 -2.23
N LYS A 108 -3.35 13.10 -1.22
CA LYS A 108 -2.85 12.48 0.01
C LYS A 108 -2.16 11.17 -0.40
N GLY A 109 -0.94 10.91 0.09
CA GLY A 109 -0.16 9.71 -0.30
C GLY A 109 -0.93 8.40 -0.20
N ARG A 110 -1.86 8.29 0.77
CA ARG A 110 -2.77 7.15 0.93
C ARG A 110 -3.75 6.96 -0.23
N THR A 111 -4.36 8.05 -0.70
CA THR A 111 -5.30 8.01 -1.84
C THR A 111 -4.54 7.62 -3.11
N LEU A 112 -3.34 8.17 -3.29
CA LEU A 112 -2.46 7.82 -4.41
C LEU A 112 -2.12 6.33 -4.41
N ASN A 113 -1.75 5.76 -3.26
CA ASN A 113 -1.44 4.34 -3.15
C ASN A 113 -2.65 3.47 -3.56
N ASN A 114 -3.85 3.79 -3.11
CA ASN A 114 -5.05 3.01 -3.50
C ASN A 114 -5.32 3.05 -5.00
N VAL A 115 -5.18 4.23 -5.61
CA VAL A 115 -5.35 4.39 -7.06
C VAL A 115 -4.30 3.56 -7.80
N LEU A 116 -3.03 3.62 -7.37
CA LEU A 116 -1.94 2.84 -7.97
C LEU A 116 -2.23 1.35 -7.91
N PHE A 117 -2.51 0.81 -6.72
CA PHE A 117 -2.82 -0.62 -6.54
C PHE A 117 -3.98 -1.08 -7.44
N LEU A 118 -5.06 -0.29 -7.51
CA LEU A 118 -6.20 -0.59 -8.38
C LEU A 118 -5.80 -0.58 -9.86
N CYS A 119 -5.08 0.45 -10.31
CA CYS A 119 -4.62 0.56 -11.70
C CYS A 119 -3.75 -0.62 -12.11
N PHE A 120 -2.83 -1.06 -11.24
CA PHE A 120 -1.96 -2.20 -11.52
C PHE A 120 -2.72 -3.54 -11.55
N ILE A 121 -3.67 -3.76 -10.64
CA ILE A 121 -4.54 -4.95 -10.70
C ILE A 121 -5.29 -4.99 -12.03
N LEU A 122 -5.87 -3.86 -12.44
CA LEU A 122 -6.60 -3.77 -13.71
C LEU A 122 -5.66 -4.00 -14.90
N PHE A 123 -4.45 -3.46 -14.84
CA PHE A 123 -3.44 -3.63 -15.88
C PHE A 123 -3.04 -5.10 -16.04
N ASP A 124 -2.72 -5.79 -14.95
CA ASP A 124 -2.36 -7.21 -14.96
C ASP A 124 -3.50 -8.08 -15.51
N LEU A 125 -4.73 -7.82 -15.08
CA LEU A 125 -5.91 -8.54 -15.56
C LEU A 125 -6.20 -8.28 -17.05
N LEU A 126 -6.09 -7.02 -17.49
CA LEU A 126 -6.29 -6.67 -18.91
C LEU A 126 -5.23 -7.34 -19.79
N ILE A 127 -3.97 -7.33 -19.38
CA ILE A 127 -2.90 -8.00 -20.12
C ILE A 127 -3.12 -9.52 -20.12
N ALA A 128 -3.50 -10.12 -19.00
CA ALA A 128 -3.82 -11.54 -18.93
C ALA A 128 -4.95 -11.92 -19.92
N VAL A 129 -6.00 -11.10 -20.01
CA VAL A 129 -7.09 -11.29 -21.00
C VAL A 129 -6.58 -11.16 -22.42
N ILE A 130 -5.69 -10.19 -22.71
CA ILE A 130 -5.09 -10.01 -24.05
C ILE A 130 -4.28 -11.25 -24.44
N PHE A 131 -3.45 -11.78 -23.54
CA PHE A 131 -2.73 -13.04 -23.78
C PHE A 131 -3.67 -14.21 -24.07
N PHE A 132 -4.79 -14.30 -23.35
CA PHE A 132 -5.74 -15.40 -23.51
C PHE A 132 -6.59 -15.30 -24.79
N MET A 133 -7.08 -14.09 -25.13
CA MET A 133 -8.02 -13.88 -26.26
C MET A 133 -7.33 -13.66 -27.60
N SER A 134 -6.13 -13.07 -27.60
CA SER A 134 -5.44 -12.69 -28.83
C SER A 134 -3.97 -13.18 -28.85
N PRO A 135 -3.72 -14.49 -28.69
CA PRO A 135 -2.37 -15.02 -28.64
C PRO A 135 -1.57 -14.78 -29.93
N ASP A 136 -2.25 -14.63 -31.07
CA ASP A 136 -1.62 -14.41 -32.37
C ASP A 136 -1.10 -12.97 -32.58
N TRP A 137 -1.54 -12.00 -31.78
CA TRP A 137 -1.03 -10.61 -31.82
C TRP A 137 0.27 -10.41 -31.04
N ILE A 138 0.67 -11.39 -30.22
CA ILE A 138 1.75 -11.25 -29.24
C ILE A 138 3.03 -12.02 -29.66
N LYS A 139 2.95 -12.85 -30.69
CA LYS A 139 4.08 -13.62 -31.23
C LYS A 139 5.20 -12.71 -31.77
#